data_AF-A0A2T2TED6-F1
#
_entry.id   AF-A0A2T2TED6-F1
#
_cell.length_a   1.000
_cell.length_b   1.000
_cell.length_c   1.000
_cell.angle_alpha   90.00
_cell.angle_beta   90.00
_cell.angle_gamma   90.00
#
_symmetry.space_group_name_H-M   'P 1'
#
loop_
_entity.id
_entity.type
_entity.pdbx_description
1 polymer ?
#
loop_
_entity_poly.entity_id
_entity_poly.type
_entity_poly.pdbx_seq_one_letter_code
_entity_poly.pdbx_strand_id
1 'polypeptide(L)'
;MAVDTKDHPSASASQTDASAEQESRFQRYRIRTGMFAWMMHRLTGVGLVVYLVIHIWGLTALTDPETFNALIAKYHSPIFKVGEFALLVAVAYHAMNGLRLVLIDFLGWSPKQKKLFWTLGAVTAVIILVGGWPSLYALGEWLFGPGSMPTFFL
;
A
#
# COMPACT_ATOMS: atom_id res chain seq x y z
N MET A 1 -61.36 34.42 -36.37
CA MET A 1 -59.96 33.95 -36.17
C MET A 1 -59.70 33.95 -34.68
N ALA A 2 -59.85 32.81 -34.01
CA ALA A 2 -59.61 32.70 -32.57
C ALA A 2 -58.15 32.26 -32.36
N VAL A 3 -57.38 33.09 -31.66
CA VAL A 3 -56.04 32.75 -31.17
C VAL A 3 -56.23 31.86 -29.95
N ASP A 4 -55.84 30.60 -30.10
CA ASP A 4 -55.77 29.61 -29.04
C ASP A 4 -54.48 29.83 -28.23
N THR A 5 -54.62 30.35 -27.02
CA THR A 5 -53.53 30.54 -26.05
C THR A 5 -53.23 29.20 -25.38
N LYS A 6 -52.14 28.55 -25.79
CA LYS A 6 -51.69 27.30 -25.16
C LYS A 6 -51.19 27.58 -23.74
N ASP A 7 -51.83 26.94 -22.77
CA ASP A 7 -51.43 26.87 -21.38
C ASP A 7 -49.99 26.36 -21.21
N HIS A 8 -49.23 27.00 -20.34
CA HIS A 8 -47.89 26.57 -19.96
C HIS A 8 -47.97 25.43 -18.93
N PRO A 9 -47.38 24.24 -19.19
CA PRO A 9 -47.26 23.18 -18.18
C PRO A 9 -46.29 23.58 -17.07
N SER A 10 -46.65 23.25 -15.83
CA SER A 10 -45.98 23.56 -14.58
C SER A 10 -44.56 22.95 -14.47
N ALA A 11 -43.58 23.81 -14.21
CA ALA A 11 -42.14 23.50 -14.09
C ALA A 11 -41.72 22.63 -12.89
N SER A 12 -42.66 21.97 -12.19
CA SER A 12 -42.40 21.24 -10.93
C SER A 12 -42.22 19.73 -11.10
N ALA A 13 -42.70 19.12 -12.19
CA ALA A 13 -42.60 17.67 -12.38
C ALA A 13 -41.20 17.21 -12.85
N SER A 14 -40.42 18.08 -13.51
CA SER A 14 -39.12 17.70 -14.10
C SER A 14 -37.93 17.78 -13.13
N GLN A 15 -38.07 18.44 -11.97
CA GLN A 15 -36.95 18.66 -11.05
C GLN A 15 -36.71 17.48 -10.08
N THR A 16 -37.76 16.72 -9.76
CA THR A 16 -37.69 15.57 -8.84
C THR A 16 -37.04 14.34 -9.49
N ASP A 17 -37.31 14.11 -10.78
CA ASP A 17 -36.73 12.98 -11.51
C ASP A 17 -35.26 13.20 -11.85
N ALA A 18 -34.88 14.44 -12.17
CA ALA A 18 -33.49 14.80 -12.46
C ALA A 18 -32.58 14.60 -11.23
N SER A 19 -33.05 14.95 -10.03
CA SER A 19 -32.28 14.83 -8.78
C SER A 19 -32.10 13.38 -8.33
N ALA A 20 -33.13 12.53 -8.49
CA ALA A 20 -33.03 11.08 -8.22
C ALA A 20 -32.08 10.37 -9.21
N GLU A 21 -32.05 10.80 -10.48
CA GLU A 21 -31.10 10.27 -11.46
C GLU A 21 -29.65 10.73 -11.16
N GLN A 22 -29.45 11.97 -10.70
CA GLN A 22 -28.15 12.47 -10.25
C GLN A 22 -27.58 11.70 -9.06
N GLU A 23 -28.43 11.26 -8.13
CA GLU A 23 -28.01 10.53 -6.93
C GLU A 23 -27.51 9.10 -7.28
N SER A 24 -28.13 8.45 -8.29
CA SER A 24 -27.67 7.17 -8.84
C SER A 24 -26.34 7.26 -9.60
N ARG A 25 -26.03 8.45 -10.12
CA ARG A 25 -24.81 8.79 -10.86
C ARG A 25 -23.63 9.10 -9.94
N PHE A 26 -23.78 9.00 -8.62
CA PHE A 26 -22.67 8.67 -7.73
C PHE A 26 -22.28 7.21 -7.97
N GLN A 27 -21.74 6.96 -9.16
CA GLN A 27 -21.19 5.70 -9.64
C GLN A 27 -20.21 5.20 -8.57
N ARG A 28 -20.66 4.24 -7.76
CA ARG A 28 -19.85 3.63 -6.70
C ARG A 28 -18.61 3.02 -7.36
N TYR A 29 -17.48 3.72 -7.31
CA TYR A 29 -16.25 3.28 -7.97
C TYR A 29 -15.80 1.95 -7.35
N ARG A 30 -16.08 0.85 -8.04
CA ARG A 30 -15.63 -0.48 -7.61
C ARG A 30 -14.12 -0.52 -7.85
N ILE A 31 -13.37 -0.33 -6.77
CA ILE A 31 -11.91 -0.54 -6.75
C ILE A 31 -11.66 -1.99 -7.17
N ARG A 32 -11.27 -2.17 -8.44
CA ARG A 32 -10.79 -3.47 -8.93
C ARG A 32 -9.43 -3.76 -8.30
N THR A 33 -9.13 -5.03 -8.06
CA THR A 33 -7.86 -5.47 -7.46
C THR A 33 -6.63 -4.93 -8.19
N GLY A 34 -6.70 -4.77 -9.52
CA GLY A 34 -5.64 -4.15 -10.32
C GLY A 34 -5.43 -2.65 -10.03
N MET A 35 -6.51 -1.88 -9.81
CA MET A 35 -6.41 -0.46 -9.46
C MET A 35 -5.76 -0.26 -8.09
N PHE A 36 -6.13 -1.10 -7.12
CA PHE A 36 -5.52 -1.09 -5.81
C PHE A 36 -4.03 -1.41 -5.88
N ALA A 37 -3.65 -2.45 -6.63
CA ALA A 37 -2.25 -2.84 -6.77
C ALA A 37 -1.40 -1.73 -7.39
N TRP A 38 -1.93 -1.06 -8.41
CA TRP A 38 -1.29 0.09 -9.04
C TRP A 38 -1.12 1.27 -8.07
N MET A 39 -2.16 1.59 -7.29
CA MET A 39 -2.12 2.69 -6.33
C MET A 39 -1.07 2.43 -5.25
N MET A 40 -1.09 1.23 -4.67
CA MET A 40 -0.13 0.82 -3.64
C MET A 40 1.31 0.83 -4.17
N HIS A 41 1.53 0.51 -5.45
CA HIS A 41 2.89 0.50 -6.02
C HIS A 41 3.48 1.90 -6.10
N ARG A 42 2.66 2.89 -6.47
CA ARG A 42 3.06 4.30 -6.45
C ARG A 42 3.26 4.83 -5.04
N LEU A 43 2.32 4.54 -4.14
CA LEU A 43 2.40 4.99 -2.76
C LEU A 43 3.65 4.45 -2.05
N THR A 44 3.93 3.15 -2.21
CA THR A 44 5.16 2.53 -1.70
C THR A 44 6.40 3.13 -2.34
N GLY A 45 6.40 3.39 -3.66
CA GLY A 45 7.53 4.04 -4.33
C GLY A 45 7.85 5.43 -3.76
N VAL A 46 6.84 6.28 -3.57
CA VAL A 46 7.01 7.60 -2.95
C VAL A 46 7.52 7.46 -1.51
N GLY A 47 6.95 6.54 -0.73
CA GLY A 47 7.42 6.25 0.63
C GLY A 47 8.88 5.81 0.67
N LEU A 48 9.31 4.96 -0.27
CA LEU A 48 10.70 4.50 -0.38
C LEU A 48 11.66 5.63 -0.75
N VAL A 49 11.26 6.57 -1.61
CA VAL A 49 12.07 7.76 -1.91
C VAL A 49 12.28 8.61 -0.67
N VAL A 50 11.22 8.87 0.10
CA VAL A 50 11.32 9.61 1.38
C VAL A 50 12.22 8.86 2.36
N TYR A 51 12.03 7.55 2.48
CA TYR A 51 12.88 6.70 3.31
C TYR A 51 14.35 6.79 2.89
N LEU A 52 14.66 6.75 1.60
CA LEU A 52 16.05 6.82 1.11
C LEU A 52 16.73 8.13 1.53
N VAL A 53 16.03 9.26 1.49
CA VAL A 53 16.58 10.55 1.96
C VAL A 53 16.93 10.48 3.45
N ILE A 54 16.01 10.01 4.29
CA ILE A 54 16.22 9.85 5.74
C ILE A 54 17.32 8.83 6.02
N HIS A 55 17.36 7.74 5.26
CA HIS A 55 18.32 6.65 5.41
C HIS A 55 19.74 7.12 5.11
N ILE A 56 19.94 7.80 3.97
CA ILE A 56 21.25 8.36 3.59
C ILE A 56 21.70 9.41 4.61
N TRP A 57 20.78 10.23 5.12
CA TRP A 57 21.12 11.15 6.20
C TRP A 57 21.54 10.40 7.47
N GLY A 58 20.86 9.30 7.84
CA GLY A 58 21.24 8.46 8.97
C GLY A 58 22.65 7.85 8.84
N LEU A 59 23.13 7.59 7.62
CA LEU A 59 24.48 7.08 7.38
C LEU A 59 25.60 8.05 7.79
N THR A 60 25.30 9.34 7.99
CA THR A 60 26.30 10.28 8.53
C THR A 60 26.76 9.90 9.93
N ALA A 61 25.93 9.18 10.70
CA ALA A 61 26.31 8.68 12.03
C ALA A 61 27.51 7.71 11.99
N LEU A 62 27.86 7.14 10.83
CA LEU A 62 29.00 6.23 10.68
C LEU A 62 30.35 6.92 10.88
N THR A 63 30.41 8.25 10.86
CA THR A 63 31.67 9.00 11.02
C THR A 63 32.18 9.02 12.45
N ASP A 64 31.31 8.79 13.44
CA ASP A 64 31.63 8.89 14.86
C ASP A 64 31.01 7.70 15.64
N PRO A 65 31.82 6.90 16.36
CA PRO A 65 31.33 5.73 17.08
C PRO A 65 30.26 6.05 18.14
N GLU A 66 30.36 7.18 18.83
CA GLU A 66 29.38 7.57 19.86
C GLU A 66 28.01 7.84 19.24
N THR A 67 27.98 8.64 18.17
CA THR A 67 26.77 8.96 17.41
C THR A 67 26.16 7.71 16.79
N PHE A 68 26.97 6.80 16.26
CA PHE A 68 26.51 5.51 15.74
C PHE A 68 25.83 4.67 16.81
N ASN A 69 26.50 4.49 17.97
CA ASN A 69 25.96 3.70 19.07
C ASN A 69 24.64 4.28 19.59
N ALA A 70 24.54 5.61 19.70
CA ALA A 70 23.31 6.29 20.10
C ALA A 70 22.17 6.08 19.08
N LEU A 71 22.47 6.03 17.78
CA LEU A 71 21.47 5.77 16.73
C LEU A 71 21.00 4.32 16.74
N ILE A 72 21.91 3.35 16.87
CA ILE A 72 21.57 1.92 16.96
C ILE A 72 20.72 1.65 18.20
N ALA A 73 21.02 2.28 19.34
CA ALA A 73 20.19 2.17 20.55
C ALA A 73 18.74 2.64 20.29
N LYS A 74 18.53 3.69 19.47
CA LYS A 74 17.17 4.13 19.09
C LYS A 74 16.47 3.10 18.21
N TYR A 75 17.16 2.44 17.29
CA TYR A 75 16.58 1.42 16.41
C TYR A 75 16.09 0.16 17.15
N HIS A 76 16.55 -0.04 18.38
CA HIS A 76 16.03 -1.11 19.24
C HIS A 76 14.67 -0.78 19.86
N SER A 77 14.19 0.46 19.76
CA SER A 77 12.88 0.83 20.31
C SER A 77 11.72 0.27 19.47
N PRO A 78 10.55 -0.01 20.09
CA PRO A 78 9.42 -0.67 19.42
C PRO A 78 8.93 0.07 18.17
N ILE A 79 9.00 1.41 18.17
CA ILE A 79 8.55 2.21 17.03
C ILE A 79 9.40 1.97 15.78
N PHE A 80 10.71 1.77 15.95
CA PHE A 80 11.59 1.41 14.84
C PHE A 80 11.37 -0.03 14.40
N LYS A 81 11.02 -0.96 15.29
CA LYS A 81 10.65 -2.33 14.91
C LYS A 81 9.40 -2.38 14.03
N VAL A 82 8.38 -1.58 14.35
CA VAL A 82 7.20 -1.40 13.50
C VAL A 82 7.59 -0.75 12.16
N GLY A 83 8.46 0.26 12.20
CA GLY A 83 8.98 0.93 11.00
C GLY A 83 9.77 0.00 10.08
N GLU A 84 10.65 -0.84 10.63
CA GLU A 84 11.42 -1.87 9.91
C GLU A 84 10.49 -2.85 9.21
N PHE A 85 9.45 -3.33 9.90
CA PHE A 85 8.46 -4.22 9.31
C PHE A 85 7.64 -3.54 8.20
N ALA A 86 7.16 -2.31 8.44
CA ALA A 86 6.43 -1.54 7.43
C ALA A 86 7.29 -1.26 6.18
N LEU A 87 8.58 -0.96 6.39
CA LEU A 87 9.54 -0.78 5.31
C LEU A 87 9.76 -2.08 4.53
N LEU A 88 9.93 -3.22 5.21
CA LEU A 88 10.06 -4.53 4.56
C LEU A 88 8.86 -4.81 3.66
N VAL A 89 7.64 -4.58 4.16
CA VAL A 89 6.40 -4.72 3.38
C VAL A 89 6.41 -3.81 2.16
N ALA A 90 6.79 -2.53 2.32
CA ALA A 90 6.83 -1.57 1.23
C ALA A 90 7.86 -1.96 0.16
N VAL A 91 9.08 -2.35 0.54
CA VAL A 91 10.15 -2.77 -0.39
C VAL A 91 9.75 -4.04 -1.12
N ALA A 92 9.33 -5.09 -0.40
CA ALA A 92 8.99 -6.38 -0.99
C ALA A 92 7.84 -6.24 -1.99
N TYR A 93 6.79 -5.50 -1.61
CA TYR A 93 5.66 -5.21 -2.49
C TYR A 93 6.07 -4.40 -3.72
N HIS A 94 6.84 -3.32 -3.53
CA HIS A 94 7.26 -2.45 -4.61
C HIS A 94 8.15 -3.19 -5.63
N ALA A 95 9.14 -3.94 -5.15
CA ALA A 95 10.05 -4.72 -5.97
C ALA A 95 9.32 -5.82 -6.75
N MET A 96 8.46 -6.59 -6.09
CA MET A 96 7.78 -7.72 -6.74
C MET A 96 6.72 -7.25 -7.75
N ASN A 97 6.00 -6.17 -7.45
CA ASN A 97 5.05 -5.60 -8.41
C ASN A 97 5.75 -4.87 -9.55
N GLY A 98 6.90 -4.24 -9.31
CA GLY A 98 7.76 -3.69 -10.36
C GLY A 98 8.31 -4.78 -11.28
N LEU A 99 8.78 -5.89 -10.71
CA LEU A 99 9.22 -7.08 -11.47
C LEU A 99 8.10 -7.61 -12.36
N ARG A 100 6.87 -7.68 -11.87
CA ARG A 100 5.70 -8.07 -12.68
C ARG A 100 5.56 -7.20 -13.93
N LEU A 101 5.68 -5.88 -13.78
CA LEU A 101 5.56 -4.94 -14.90
C LEU A 101 6.71 -5.12 -15.89
N VAL A 102 7.95 -5.27 -15.41
CA VAL A 102 9.11 -5.56 -16.26
C VAL A 102 8.93 -6.85 -17.05
N LEU A 103 8.45 -7.93 -16.42
CA LEU A 103 8.23 -9.22 -17.11
C LEU A 103 7.17 -9.11 -18.22
N ILE A 104 6.10 -8.35 -17.98
CA ILE A 104 5.01 -8.19 -18.95
C ILE A 104 5.42 -7.24 -20.08
N ASP A 105 5.92 -6.05 -19.73
CA ASP A 105 6.12 -4.95 -20.68
C ASP A 105 7.46 -5.06 -21.42
N PHE A 106 8.51 -5.53 -20.75
CA PHE A 106 9.86 -5.60 -21.33
C PHE A 106 10.16 -6.96 -21.95
N LEU A 107 9.72 -8.05 -21.31
CA LEU A 107 9.99 -9.42 -21.76
C LEU A 107 8.85 -10.01 -22.62
N GLY A 108 7.71 -9.32 -22.74
CA GLY A 108 6.52 -9.83 -23.40
C GLY A 108 5.94 -11.10 -22.74
N TRP A 109 6.42 -11.46 -21.56
CA TRP A 109 6.05 -12.69 -20.87
C TRP A 109 4.78 -12.45 -20.07
N SER A 110 3.65 -12.74 -20.71
CA SER A 110 2.31 -12.58 -20.13
C SER A 110 1.59 -13.93 -19.97
N PRO A 111 2.10 -14.88 -19.17
CA PRO A 111 1.32 -16.04 -18.79
C PRO A 111 0.08 -15.55 -18.01
N LYS A 112 -1.10 -16.07 -18.35
CA LYS A 112 -2.42 -15.80 -17.71
C LYS A 112 -2.33 -14.79 -16.56
N GLN A 113 -2.51 -13.49 -16.83
CA GLN A 113 -2.12 -12.41 -15.90
C GLN A 113 -2.65 -12.57 -14.46
N LYS A 114 -3.82 -13.17 -14.29
CA LYS A 114 -4.38 -13.50 -12.98
C LYS A 114 -3.49 -14.46 -12.19
N LYS A 115 -2.95 -15.52 -12.82
CA LYS A 115 -2.02 -16.45 -12.18
C LYS A 115 -0.74 -15.74 -11.77
N LEU A 116 -0.14 -14.98 -12.69
CA LEU A 116 1.10 -14.24 -12.43
C LEU A 116 0.98 -13.28 -11.24
N PHE A 117 -0.15 -12.56 -11.14
CA PHE A 117 -0.42 -11.68 -10.01
C PHE A 117 -0.48 -12.44 -8.67
N TRP A 118 -1.19 -13.57 -8.64
CA TRP A 118 -1.32 -14.37 -7.42
C TRP A 118 -0.02 -15.07 -7.03
N THR A 119 0.77 -15.57 -7.99
CA THR A 119 2.07 -16.20 -7.70
C THR A 119 3.05 -15.20 -7.13
N LEU A 120 3.18 -14.02 -7.74
CA LEU A 120 4.07 -12.96 -7.24
C LEU A 120 3.58 -12.41 -5.90
N GLY A 121 2.27 -12.29 -5.71
CA GLY A 121 1.67 -11.94 -4.41
C GLY A 121 2.00 -12.96 -3.32
N ALA A 122 1.89 -14.26 -3.62
CA ALA A 122 2.25 -15.33 -2.69
C ALA A 122 3.75 -15.29 -2.33
N VAL A 123 4.63 -15.11 -3.31
CA VAL A 123 6.07 -14.95 -3.06
C VAL A 123 6.35 -13.73 -2.17
N THR A 124 5.67 -12.60 -2.43
CA THR A 124 5.79 -11.38 -1.61
C THR A 124 5.37 -11.67 -0.16
N ALA A 125 4.25 -12.38 0.04
CA ALA A 125 3.78 -12.74 1.37
C ALA A 125 4.78 -13.65 2.10
N VAL A 126 5.36 -14.63 1.41
CA VAL A 126 6.40 -15.49 2.00
C VAL A 126 7.64 -14.68 2.41
N ILE A 127 8.10 -13.76 1.57
CA ILE A 127 9.23 -12.87 1.90
C ILE A 127 8.94 -12.05 3.15
N ILE A 128 7.73 -11.47 3.25
CA ILE A 128 7.32 -10.67 4.41
C ILE A 128 7.21 -11.54 5.67
N LEU A 129 6.65 -12.75 5.57
CA LEU A 129 6.49 -13.64 6.73
C LEU A 129 7.85 -14.12 7.25
N VAL A 130 8.72 -14.59 6.37
CA VAL A 130 10.05 -15.10 6.75
C VAL A 130 10.96 -13.97 7.20
N GLY A 131 11.07 -12.89 6.40
CA GLY A 131 11.94 -11.76 6.71
C GLY A 131 11.43 -10.88 7.84
N GLY A 132 10.11 -10.82 8.04
CA GLY A 132 9.47 -10.02 9.09
C GLY A 132 9.27 -10.77 10.41
N TRP A 133 9.50 -12.09 10.44
CA TRP A 133 9.37 -12.90 11.66
C TRP A 133 10.16 -12.33 12.85
N PRO A 134 11.45 -11.92 12.71
CA PRO A 134 12.21 -11.34 13.82
C PRO A 134 11.58 -10.06 14.37
N SER A 135 11.06 -9.19 13.50
CA SER A 135 10.40 -7.94 13.89
C SER A 135 9.06 -8.21 14.59
N LEU A 136 8.28 -9.18 14.09
CA LEU A 136 7.02 -9.61 14.69
C LEU A 136 7.22 -10.30 16.05
N TYR A 137 8.25 -11.13 16.16
CA TYR A 137 8.66 -11.77 17.41
C TYR A 137 9.05 -10.72 18.45
N ALA A 138 9.93 -9.77 18.10
CA ALA A 138 10.35 -8.71 19.00
C ALA A 138 9.18 -7.84 19.48
N LEU A 139 8.22 -7.56 18.59
CA LEU A 139 7.01 -6.83 18.95
C LEU A 139 6.08 -7.65 19.86
N GLY A 140 5.94 -8.95 19.59
CA GLY A 140 5.13 -9.86 20.39
C GLY A 140 5.67 -10.04 21.81
N GLU A 141 6.99 -10.25 21.96
CA GLU A 141 7.66 -10.31 23.25
C GLU A 141 7.49 -9.00 24.05
N TRP A 142 7.52 -7.85 23.38
CA TRP A 142 7.26 -6.56 24.02
C TRP A 142 5.80 -6.40 24.47
N LEU A 143 4.83 -6.88 23.67
CA LEU A 143 3.40 -6.76 23.96
C LEU A 143 2.90 -7.75 25.01
N PHE A 144 3.39 -8.99 24.97
CA PHE A 144 2.85 -10.11 25.74
C PHE A 144 3.81 -10.64 26.81
N GLY A 145 5.03 -10.10 26.86
CA GLY A 145 6.05 -10.43 27.86
C GLY A 145 7.08 -11.46 27.37
N PRO A 146 8.22 -11.59 28.08
CA PRO A 146 9.30 -12.48 27.67
C PRO A 146 8.89 -13.96 27.62
N GLY A 147 9.17 -14.66 26.52
CA GLY A 147 8.87 -16.07 26.30
C GLY A 147 7.43 -16.38 25.85
N SER A 148 6.68 -15.36 25.44
CA SER A 148 5.31 -15.50 24.97
C SER A 148 5.22 -15.93 23.51
N MET A 149 6.26 -15.68 22.71
CA MET A 149 6.29 -15.97 21.28
C MET A 149 7.15 -17.21 20.98
N PRO A 150 6.72 -18.09 20.06
CA PRO A 150 7.50 -19.26 19.69
C PRO A 150 8.74 -18.89 18.85
N THR A 151 9.88 -19.53 19.10
CA THR A 151 11.18 -19.26 18.46
C THR A 151 11.41 -20.11 17.21
N PHE A 152 10.42 -20.21 16.30
CA PHE A 152 10.52 -21.13 15.15
C PHE A 152 11.65 -20.78 14.15
N PHE A 153 12.11 -19.51 14.12
CA PHE A 153 13.09 -19.00 13.14
C PHE A 153 14.13 -18.02 13.75
N LEU A 154 14.33 -18.05 15.08
CA LEU A 154 15.36 -17.30 15.82
C LEU A 154 16.27 -18.30 16.53
#